data_AF-A0A7C5S9E8-F1
#
_entry.id   AF-A0A7C5S9E8-F1
#
_cell.length_a   1.000
_cell.length_b   1.000
_cell.length_c   1.000
_cell.angle_alpha   90.00
_cell.angle_beta   90.00
_cell.angle_gamma   90.00
#
_symmetry.space_group_name_H-M   'P 1'
#
loop_
_entity.id
_entity.type
_entity.pdbx_description
1 polymer ?
#
loop_
_entity_poly.entity_id
_entity_poly.type
_entity_poly.pdbx_seq_one_letter_code
_entity_poly.pdbx_strand_id
1 'polypeptide(L)'
;ERLVQLIVDEIIDINKHIIKYGRLQVPEDTFSTFLVLGINNILPPEFAKRLAPVVGLRNRLVHRYEKIDVDLLLKELRRNSSDFEEYLRYIFQYIQDLSKDIYPRR
;
A
#
# COMPACT_ATOMS: atom_id res chain seq x y z
N GLU A 1 9.70 -10.68 10.56
CA GLU A 1 9.86 -9.23 10.82
C GLU A 1 10.48 -8.48 9.64
N ARG A 2 11.72 -8.79 9.22
CA ARG A 2 12.39 -8.10 8.09
C ARG A 2 11.61 -8.14 6.77
N LEU A 3 10.98 -9.26 6.43
CA LEU A 3 10.15 -9.37 5.23
C LEU A 3 8.95 -8.41 5.23
N VAL A 4 8.34 -8.18 6.39
CA VAL A 4 7.18 -7.29 6.52
C VAL A 4 7.60 -5.85 6.30
N GLN A 5 8.74 -5.46 6.88
CA GLN A 5 9.29 -4.11 6.67
C GLN A 5 9.56 -3.86 5.18
N LEU A 6 10.17 -4.83 4.49
CA LEU A 6 10.44 -4.74 3.06
C LEU A 6 9.15 -4.63 2.23
N ILE A 7 8.15 -5.47 2.51
CA ILE A 7 6.86 -5.42 1.80
C ILE A 7 6.20 -4.05 1.97
N VAL A 8 6.17 -3.52 3.19
CA VAL A 8 5.55 -2.21 3.46
C VAL A 8 6.31 -1.08 2.78
N ASP A 9 7.65 -1.13 2.78
CA ASP A 9 8.48 -0.11 2.13
C ASP A 9 8.28 -0.11 0.60
N GLU A 10 8.23 -1.29 -0.03
CA GLU A 10 7.93 -1.41 -1.46
C GLU A 10 6.53 -0.88 -1.82
N ILE A 11 5.51 -1.18 -1.02
CA ILE A 11 4.15 -0.65 -1.22
C ILE A 11 4.13 0.87 -1.14
N ILE A 12 4.84 1.45 -0.16
CA ILE A 12 4.95 2.90 -0.02
C ILE A 12 5.63 3.51 -1.25
N ASP A 13 6.69 2.88 -1.76
CA ASP A 13 7.43 3.37 -2.91
C ASP A 13 6.61 3.28 -4.20
N ILE A 14 5.83 2.20 -4.39
CA ILE A 14 4.83 2.09 -5.46
C ILE A 14 3.81 3.22 -5.37
N ASN A 15 3.23 3.46 -4.19
CA ASN A 15 2.24 4.53 -4.00
C ASN A 15 2.83 5.89 -4.37
N LYS A 16 4.03 6.20 -3.88
CA LYS A 16 4.73 7.46 -4.19
C LYS A 16 5.03 7.60 -5.68
N HIS A 17 5.44 6.51 -6.32
CA HIS A 17 5.71 6.51 -7.75
C HIS A 17 4.45 6.85 -8.56
N ILE A 18 3.33 6.20 -8.25
CA ILE A 18 2.03 6.46 -8.88
C ILE A 18 1.58 7.90 -8.64
N ILE A 19 1.66 8.38 -7.40
CA ILE A 19 1.29 9.76 -7.05
C ILE A 19 2.11 10.77 -7.85
N LYS A 20 3.43 10.57 -7.93
CA LYS A 20 4.33 11.45 -8.66
C LYS A 20 4.04 11.44 -10.16
N TYR A 21 3.86 10.26 -10.75
CA TYR A 21 3.60 10.13 -12.18
C TYR A 21 2.21 10.64 -12.58
N GLY A 22 1.20 10.33 -11.78
CA GLY A 22 -0.18 10.82 -11.96
C GLY A 22 -0.39 12.29 -11.61
N ARG A 23 0.65 13.00 -11.13
CA ARG A 23 0.56 14.39 -10.63
C ARG A 23 -0.55 14.58 -9.59
N LEU A 24 -0.73 13.58 -8.73
CA LEU A 24 -1.75 13.58 -7.69
C LEU A 24 -1.32 14.48 -6.52
N GLN A 25 -2.23 14.68 -5.57
CA GLN A 25 -1.96 15.44 -4.35
C GLN A 25 -0.72 14.88 -3.63
N VAL A 26 0.17 15.77 -3.20
CA VAL A 26 1.37 15.39 -2.48
C VAL A 26 0.96 14.89 -1.07
N PRO A 27 1.34 13.65 -0.70
CA PRO A 27 1.04 13.09 0.61
C PRO A 27 1.88 13.79 1.69
N GLU A 28 1.28 14.05 2.86
CA GLU A 28 1.97 14.65 4.01
C GLU A 28 2.91 13.65 4.71
N ASP A 29 2.55 12.37 4.66
CA ASP A 29 3.31 11.27 5.25
C ASP A 29 3.11 9.95 4.48
N THR A 30 3.82 8.88 4.88
CA THR A 30 3.69 7.57 4.24
C THR A 30 2.31 6.93 4.41
N PHE A 31 1.55 7.26 5.46
CA PHE A 31 0.20 6.75 5.67
C PHE A 31 -0.79 7.36 4.67
N SER A 32 -0.70 8.68 4.46
CA SER A 32 -1.53 9.45 3.55
C SER A 32 -1.33 9.04 2.08
N THR A 33 -0.21 8.39 1.72
CA THR A 33 -0.02 7.83 0.37
C THR A 33 -1.15 6.88 -0.04
N PHE A 34 -1.67 6.07 0.89
CA PHE A 34 -2.79 5.15 0.64
C PHE A 34 -4.09 5.92 0.41
N LEU A 35 -4.33 6.95 1.23
CA LEU A 35 -5.53 7.78 1.13
C LEU A 35 -5.58 8.55 -0.18
N VAL A 36 -4.44 9.09 -0.64
CA VAL A 36 -4.34 9.77 -1.93
C VAL A 36 -4.74 8.83 -3.07
N LEU A 37 -4.26 7.57 -3.07
CA LEU A 37 -4.70 6.58 -4.06
C LEU A 37 -6.21 6.28 -3.96
N GLY A 38 -6.75 6.22 -2.74
CA GLY A 38 -8.19 6.03 -2.50
C GLY A 38 -9.06 7.18 -3.05
N ILE A 39 -8.66 8.43 -2.80
CA ILE A 39 -9.36 9.64 -3.28
C ILE A 39 -9.37 9.68 -4.82
N ASN A 40 -8.31 9.19 -5.46
CA ASN A 40 -8.19 9.16 -6.92
C ASN A 40 -8.77 7.88 -7.55
N ASN A 41 -9.54 7.08 -6.79
CA ASN A 41 -10.17 5.84 -7.22
C ASN A 41 -9.19 4.78 -7.78
N ILE A 42 -7.91 4.87 -7.44
CA ILE A 42 -6.89 3.87 -7.80
C ILE A 42 -7.02 2.66 -6.89
N LEU A 43 -7.35 2.92 -5.62
CA LEU A 43 -7.78 1.92 -4.66
C LEU A 43 -9.23 2.22 -4.26
N PRO A 44 -10.05 1.22 -3.91
CA PRO A 44 -11.31 1.50 -3.23
C PRO A 44 -11.04 2.30 -1.94
N PRO A 45 -11.78 3.39 -1.65
CA PRO A 45 -11.51 4.24 -0.50
C PRO A 45 -11.50 3.49 0.84
N GLU A 46 -12.43 2.55 1.02
CA GLU A 46 -12.52 1.73 2.23
C GLU A 46 -11.37 0.72 2.35
N PHE A 47 -10.88 0.21 1.21
CA PHE A 47 -9.69 -0.64 1.17
C PHE A 47 -8.43 0.16 1.52
N ALA A 48 -8.27 1.35 0.95
CA ALA A 48 -7.14 2.24 1.26
C ALA A 48 -7.06 2.58 2.75
N LYS A 49 -8.19 2.91 3.38
CA LYS A 49 -8.27 3.18 4.83
C LYS A 49 -7.93 1.95 5.67
N ARG A 50 -8.36 0.75 5.24
CA ARG A 50 -8.08 -0.51 5.93
C ARG A 50 -6.60 -0.91 5.85
N LEU A 51 -5.96 -0.65 4.71
CA LEU A 51 -4.56 -1.03 4.47
C LEU A 51 -3.55 -0.03 5.05
N ALA A 52 -3.86 1.27 5.07
CA ALA A 52 -2.96 2.32 5.56
C ALA A 52 -2.31 2.08 6.94
N PRO A 53 -2.98 1.47 7.94
CA PRO A 53 -2.38 1.13 9.24
C PRO A 53 -1.15 0.22 9.18
N VAL A 54 -0.89 -0.45 8.06
CA VAL A 54 0.32 -1.28 7.85
C VAL A 54 1.62 -0.47 7.97
N VAL A 55 1.56 0.84 7.68
CA VAL A 55 2.68 1.78 7.90
C VAL A 55 3.03 1.88 9.38
N GLY A 56 2.01 1.96 10.24
CA GLY A 56 2.19 1.99 11.70
C GLY A 56 2.74 0.66 12.23
N LEU A 57 2.44 -0.46 11.57
CA LEU A 57 3.03 -1.76 11.87
C LEU A 57 4.54 -1.77 11.67
N ARG A 58 5.00 -1.27 10.50
CA ARG A 58 6.43 -1.12 10.18
C ARG A 58 7.14 -0.26 11.22
N ASN A 59 6.56 0.87 11.61
CA ASN A 59 7.17 1.76 12.62
C ASN A 59 7.24 1.09 14.01
N ARG A 60 6.21 0.32 14.40
CA ARG A 60 6.24 -0.44 15.66
C ARG A 60 7.29 -1.55 15.66
N LEU A 61 7.44 -2.26 14.54
CA LEU A 61 8.48 -3.28 14.35
C LEU A 61 9.91 -2.72 14.43
N VAL A 62 10.12 -1.48 13.97
CA VAL A 62 11.44 -0.83 14.00
C VAL A 62 11.78 -0.28 15.40
N HIS A 63 10.77 0.19 16.15
CA HIS A 63 11.00 0.95 17.40
C HIS A 63 10.71 0.21 18.71
N ARG A 64 10.11 -0.99 18.73
CA ARG A 64 9.73 -1.68 19.98
C ARG A 64 10.11 -3.17 19.98
N TYR A 65 11.33 -3.49 20.37
CA TYR A 65 11.76 -4.88 20.63
C TYR A 65 11.30 -5.45 21.98
N GLU A 66 10.73 -4.68 22.91
CA GLU A 66 10.50 -5.19 24.29
C GLU A 66 9.06 -5.65 24.62
N LYS A 67 8.03 -5.38 23.80
CA LYS A 67 6.63 -5.76 24.12
C LYS A 67 5.74 -6.04 22.90
N ILE A 68 6.28 -6.61 21.82
CA ILE A 68 5.45 -7.03 20.69
C ILE A 68 5.20 -8.53 20.80
N ASP A 69 3.93 -8.90 20.88
CA ASP A 69 3.48 -10.27 20.66
C ASP A 69 3.57 -10.55 19.15
N VAL A 70 4.72 -11.11 18.75
CA VAL A 70 5.07 -11.39 17.35
C VAL A 70 4.04 -12.31 16.71
N ASP A 71 3.38 -13.17 17.49
CA ASP A 71 2.32 -14.06 17.01
C ASP A 71 1.04 -13.29 16.65
N LEU A 72 0.63 -12.30 17.46
CA LEU A 72 -0.52 -11.45 17.11
C LEU A 72 -0.26 -10.66 15.82
N LEU A 73 0.96 -10.16 15.67
CA LEU A 73 1.40 -9.40 14.51
C LEU A 73 1.47 -10.27 13.24
N LEU A 74 2.05 -11.47 13.34
CA LEU A 74 2.06 -12.46 12.26
C LEU A 74 0.66 -12.96 11.91
N LYS A 75 -0.25 -13.02 12.88
CA LYS A 75 -1.65 -13.41 12.67
C LYS A 75 -2.44 -12.33 11.93
N GLU A 76 -2.27 -11.06 12.30
CA GLU A 76 -2.78 -9.90 11.55
C GLU A 76 -2.24 -9.92 10.12
N LEU A 77 -0.92 -10.08 9.94
CA LEU A 77 -0.29 -10.15 8.61
C LEU A 77 -0.74 -11.33 7.77
N ARG A 78 -0.92 -12.53 8.36
CA ARG A 78 -1.46 -13.69 7.66
C ARG A 78 -2.91 -13.46 7.24
N ARG A 79 -3.71 -12.78 8.08
CA ARG A 79 -5.06 -12.34 7.72
C ARG A 79 -5.04 -11.29 6.60
N ASN A 80 -4.02 -10.43 6.59
CA ASN A 80 -3.80 -9.37 5.59
C ASN A 80 -3.02 -9.87 4.35
N SER A 81 -2.64 -11.15 4.25
CA SER A 81 -1.98 -11.68 3.06
C SER A 81 -2.86 -11.54 1.82
N SER A 82 -4.19 -11.68 1.99
CA SER A 82 -5.16 -11.36 0.94
C SER A 82 -5.20 -9.88 0.60
N ASP A 83 -4.98 -8.98 1.56
CA ASP A 83 -4.98 -7.53 1.30
C ASP A 83 -3.77 -7.14 0.44
N PHE A 84 -2.59 -7.76 0.62
CA PHE A 84 -1.46 -7.49 -0.28
C PHE A 84 -1.71 -7.98 -1.70
N GLU A 85 -2.31 -9.16 -1.88
CA GLU A 85 -2.72 -9.65 -3.19
C GLU A 85 -3.81 -8.77 -3.83
N GLU A 86 -4.77 -8.32 -3.03
CA GLU A 86 -5.83 -7.40 -3.45
C GLU A 86 -5.26 -6.04 -3.86
N TYR A 87 -4.32 -5.48 -3.08
CA TYR A 87 -3.58 -4.28 -3.44
C TYR A 87 -2.87 -4.43 -4.78
N LEU A 88 -2.09 -5.50 -4.97
CA LEU A 88 -1.39 -5.76 -6.23
C LEU A 88 -2.36 -5.84 -7.41
N ARG A 89 -3.51 -6.51 -7.24
CA ARG A 89 -4.55 -6.56 -8.26
C ARG A 89 -5.04 -5.16 -8.65
N TYR A 90 -5.32 -4.28 -7.69
CA TYR A 90 -5.73 -2.91 -8.00
C TYR A 90 -4.64 -2.12 -8.73
N ILE A 91 -3.39 -2.22 -8.27
CA ILE A 91 -2.26 -1.52 -8.92
C ILE A 91 -2.04 -2.02 -10.35
N PHE A 92 -2.05 -3.34 -10.57
CA PHE A 92 -1.91 -3.90 -11.92
C PHE A 92 -3.05 -3.50 -12.83
N GLN A 93 -4.29 -3.52 -12.34
CA GLN A 93 -5.45 -3.07 -13.10
C GLN A 93 -5.29 -1.59 -13.52
N TYR A 94 -4.91 -0.72 -12.58
CA TYR A 94 -4.65 0.68 -12.85
C TYR A 94 -3.57 0.90 -13.92
N ILE A 95 -2.43 0.18 -13.82
CA ILE A 95 -1.35 0.26 -14.81
C ILE A 95 -1.80 -0.25 -16.18
N GLN A 96 -2.58 -1.32 -16.23
CA GLN A 96 -3.11 -1.84 -17.49
C GLN A 96 -4.04 -0.82 -18.16
N ASP A 97 -4.91 -0.18 -17.39
CA ASP A 97 -5.84 0.81 -17.94
C ASP A 97 -5.10 2.05 -18.46
N LEU A 98 -4.08 2.52 -17.73
CA LEU A 98 -3.14 3.53 -18.23
C LEU A 98 -2.47 3.12 -19.56
N SER A 99 -2.05 1.85 -19.69
CA SER A 99 -1.37 1.38 -20.90
C SER A 99 -2.31 1.30 -22.11
N LYS A 100 -3.60 1.02 -21.91
CA LYS A 100 -4.61 0.99 -22.97
C LYS A 100 -4.91 2.39 -23.49
N ASP A 101 -4.88 3.40 -22.61
CA ASP A 101 -5.07 4.80 -23.00
C ASP A 101 -3.87 5.33 -23.81
N ILE A 102 -2.65 4.83 -23.53
CA ILE A 102 -1.43 5.22 -24.25
C ILE A 102 -1.26 4.44 -25.57
N TYR A 103 -1.66 3.16 -25.60
CA TYR A 103 -1.61 2.30 -26.79
C TYR A 103 -2.95 1.57 -26.98
N PRO A 104 -3.95 2.20 -27.63
CA PRO A 104 -5.18 1.52 -27.96
C PRO A 104 -4.85 0.38 -28.93
N ARG A 105 -4.96 -0.87 -28.46
CA ARG A 105 -4.85 -2.04 -29.34
C ARG A 105 -5.95 -1.92 -30.41
N ARG A 106 -5.53 -1.84 -31.67
CA ARG A 106 -6.39 -1.92 -32.85
C ARG A 106 -7.12 -3.26 -32.90
#